data_AF-A0A8G0PRE1-F1
#
_entry.id   AF-A0A8G0PRE1-F1
#
_cell.length_a   1.000
_cell.length_b   1.000
_cell.length_c   1.000
_cell.angle_alpha   90.00
_cell.angle_beta   90.00
_cell.angle_gamma   90.00
#
_symmetry.space_group_name_H-M   'P 1'
#
loop_
_entity.id
_entity.type
_entity.pdbx_description
1 polymer ?
#
loop_
_entity_poly.entity_id
_entity_poly.type
_entity_poly.pdbx_seq_one_letter_code
_entity_poly.pdbx_strand_id
1 'polypeptide(L)'
;MQSQMTKSRWHVPTQILGSILAVVGFFLGHAHKGREFVSHNVHSVFANILQFLLIGQVVLGLYLKLHWEKGALGMIRKFVRPFHSVIGKAMPLLAWVQMIFGGITTLGFCQGDHVGQCAAHFIMGGAFIAYGILLTIILLAGQVWIRRTGRSQEFYDSAVIAAWGCVNTFTEHRWGTAWVKNDWQHTTMGVIWWCAGLAGIWLSRDRDGNPKRNFIPGFVILITGWGMSAHPQELMVSAMTHTMFGYTLMAAGLTRIIEIAFVLKDAQSLSDDGRTWSSFQYIPVFLLYAAGFLFMGATEQQMSLIDGSSMDVISYILILYSLAFLVFLFANMLIHLYDRLSNPPLDTKGFTNGHTHLNGRAVEDGQIRAAEEFELDGLSTDDEDDERQGMLAGEGSNAPKRPAAAQS
;
A
#
# COMPACT_ATOMS: atom_id res chain seq x y z
N MET A 1 -4.06 13.48 2.32
CA MET A 1 -3.53 12.23 2.91
C MET A 1 -3.31 12.41 4.42
N GLN A 2 -4.39 12.58 5.18
CA GLN A 2 -4.37 12.47 6.65
C GLN A 2 -5.03 11.13 7.00
N SER A 3 -4.32 10.03 6.75
CA SER A 3 -4.61 8.78 7.47
C SER A 3 -4.23 9.07 8.92
N GLN A 4 -5.24 9.36 9.75
CA GLN A 4 -5.10 9.34 11.19
C GLN A 4 -4.92 7.87 11.58
N MET A 5 -3.69 7.37 11.49
CA MET A 5 -3.31 6.10 12.11
C MET A 5 -3.69 6.17 13.58
N THR A 6 -4.49 5.22 14.04
CA THR A 6 -5.01 5.26 15.40
C THR A 6 -3.92 5.27 16.45
N LYS A 7 -4.13 6.10 17.48
CA LYS A 7 -3.24 6.21 18.65
C LYS A 7 -3.32 4.89 19.43
N SER A 8 -2.54 3.89 19.04
CA SER A 8 -2.47 2.60 19.73
C SER A 8 -1.39 2.61 20.81
N ARG A 9 -1.76 2.16 22.02
CA ARG A 9 -0.80 1.93 23.13
C ARG A 9 0.32 0.95 22.76
N TRP A 10 0.07 0.08 21.78
CA TRP A 10 1.02 -0.92 21.29
C TRP A 10 2.02 -0.38 20.28
N HIS A 11 1.83 0.85 19.79
CA HIS A 11 2.73 1.44 18.79
C HIS A 11 4.19 1.43 19.27
N VAL A 12 4.48 2.00 20.45
CA VAL A 12 5.86 2.09 20.95
C VAL A 12 6.46 0.71 21.27
N PRO A 13 5.79 -0.20 22.02
CA PRO A 13 6.34 -1.53 22.26
C PRO A 13 6.66 -2.32 20.97
N THR A 14 5.77 -2.29 19.98
CA THR A 14 6.00 -2.98 18.69
C THR A 14 7.17 -2.37 17.92
N GLN A 15 7.31 -1.05 17.92
CA GLN A 15 8.45 -0.37 17.29
C GLN A 15 9.77 -0.69 17.99
N ILE A 16 9.79 -0.77 19.33
CA ILE A 16 10.99 -1.18 20.09
C ILE A 16 11.39 -2.61 19.71
N LEU A 17 10.44 -3.55 19.72
CA LEU A 17 10.70 -4.94 19.35
C LEU A 17 11.23 -5.05 17.92
N GLY A 18 10.56 -4.38 16.96
CA GLY A 18 10.99 -4.36 15.56
C GLY A 18 12.39 -3.75 15.38
N SER A 19 12.70 -2.68 16.10
CA SER A 19 14.02 -2.04 16.06
C SER A 19 15.11 -2.94 16.63
N ILE A 20 14.84 -3.65 17.74
CA ILE A 20 15.79 -4.62 18.31
C ILE A 20 16.08 -5.74 17.30
N LEU A 21 15.03 -6.33 16.71
CA LEU A 21 15.18 -7.37 15.70
C LEU A 21 15.98 -6.89 14.48
N ALA A 22 15.71 -5.68 13.99
CA ALA A 22 16.43 -5.08 12.88
C ALA A 22 17.92 -4.85 13.19
N VAL A 23 18.23 -4.30 14.38
CA VAL A 23 19.61 -4.06 14.82
C VAL A 23 20.37 -5.38 14.98
N VAL A 24 19.76 -6.39 15.61
CA VAL A 24 20.37 -7.72 15.75
C VAL A 24 20.62 -8.33 14.38
N GLY A 25 19.64 -8.29 13.48
CA GLY A 25 19.79 -8.77 12.09
C GLY A 25 20.92 -8.07 11.34
N PHE A 26 21.05 -6.75 11.49
CA PHE A 26 22.13 -5.97 10.88
C PHE A 26 23.51 -6.43 11.37
N PHE A 27 23.69 -6.63 12.68
CA PHE A 27 24.97 -7.09 13.23
C PHE A 27 25.29 -8.55 12.83
N LEU A 28 24.30 -9.44 12.84
CA LEU A 28 24.48 -10.82 12.36
C LEU A 28 24.90 -10.84 10.88
N GLY A 29 24.30 -9.96 10.07
CA GLY A 29 24.68 -9.74 8.68
C GLY A 29 26.10 -9.20 8.49
N HIS A 30 26.71 -8.56 9.48
CA HIS A 30 28.11 -8.09 9.38
C HIS A 30 29.10 -9.04 10.06
N ALA A 31 28.65 -9.91 10.96
CA ALA A 31 29.49 -10.84 11.71
C ALA A 31 30.25 -11.82 10.79
N HIS A 32 29.69 -12.18 9.64
CA HIS A 32 30.38 -13.03 8.64
C HIS A 32 31.40 -12.28 7.77
N LYS A 33 31.55 -10.96 7.95
CA LYS A 33 32.46 -10.05 7.23
C LYS A 33 32.32 -10.08 5.70
N GLY A 34 31.15 -10.44 5.17
CA GLY A 34 30.90 -10.50 3.73
C GLY A 34 31.73 -11.56 2.98
N ARG A 35 32.36 -12.52 3.68
CA ARG A 35 33.31 -13.47 3.08
C ARG A 35 32.71 -14.42 2.04
N GLU A 36 31.39 -14.48 1.94
CA GLU A 36 30.66 -15.37 1.03
C GLU A 36 29.91 -14.62 -0.08
N PHE A 37 29.93 -13.28 -0.08
CA PHE A 37 29.19 -12.46 -1.05
C PHE A 37 30.11 -11.47 -1.75
N VAL A 38 29.70 -11.04 -2.95
CA VAL A 38 30.41 -9.99 -3.69
C VAL A 38 30.51 -8.73 -2.82
N SER A 39 31.73 -8.19 -2.69
CA SER A 39 31.97 -6.93 -1.99
C SER A 39 31.22 -5.79 -2.67
N HIS A 40 30.67 -4.84 -1.89
CA HIS A 40 29.85 -3.72 -2.42
C HIS A 40 28.58 -4.16 -3.17
N ASN A 41 27.85 -5.15 -2.65
CA ASN A 41 26.56 -5.55 -3.20
C ASN A 41 25.41 -4.58 -2.82
N VAL A 42 24.35 -4.59 -3.63
CA VAL A 42 23.17 -3.71 -3.47
C VAL A 42 22.47 -3.87 -2.12
N HIS A 43 22.42 -5.09 -1.57
CA HIS A 43 21.84 -5.36 -0.25
C HIS A 43 22.59 -4.64 0.87
N SER A 44 23.92 -4.68 0.86
CA SER A 44 24.76 -4.02 1.87
C SER A 44 24.67 -2.50 1.78
N VAL A 45 24.63 -1.95 0.57
CA VAL A 45 24.48 -0.50 0.34
C VAL A 45 23.12 -0.03 0.85
N PHE A 46 22.04 -0.72 0.47
CA PHE A 46 20.70 -0.34 0.86
C PHE A 46 20.42 -0.60 2.36
N ALA A 47 21.03 -1.64 2.95
CA ALA A 47 20.97 -1.90 4.39
C ALA A 47 21.41 -0.68 5.21
N ASN A 48 22.51 -0.03 4.80
CA ASN A 48 23.03 1.15 5.49
C ASN A 48 22.03 2.32 5.42
N ILE A 49 21.43 2.56 4.24
CA ILE A 49 20.40 3.59 4.07
C ILE A 49 19.20 3.29 4.99
N LEU A 50 18.73 2.04 4.99
CA LEU A 50 17.61 1.62 5.83
C LEU A 50 17.91 1.78 7.32
N GLN A 51 19.15 1.48 7.74
CA GLN A 51 19.59 1.62 9.13
C GLN A 51 19.63 3.10 9.55
N PHE A 52 20.12 4.01 8.70
CA PHE A 52 20.06 5.44 8.98
C PHE A 52 18.62 5.95 9.09
N LEU A 53 17.73 5.48 8.22
CA LEU A 53 16.31 5.83 8.29
C LEU A 53 15.66 5.28 9.58
N LEU A 54 16.03 4.08 10.02
CA LEU A 54 15.54 3.48 11.26
C LEU A 54 16.02 4.26 12.48
N ILE A 55 17.31 4.61 12.53
CA ILE A 55 17.87 5.47 13.58
C ILE A 55 17.14 6.82 13.59
N GLY A 56 16.96 7.43 12.42
CA GLY A 56 16.18 8.66 12.27
C GLY A 56 14.75 8.50 12.80
N GLN A 57 14.06 7.40 12.48
CA GLN A 57 12.73 7.11 13.01
C GLN A 57 12.69 7.04 14.52
N VAL A 58 13.63 6.34 15.14
CA VAL A 58 13.73 6.21 16.60
C VAL A 58 14.00 7.57 17.24
N VAL A 59 14.97 8.33 16.73
CA VAL A 59 15.33 9.65 17.25
C VAL A 59 14.16 10.64 17.16
N LEU A 60 13.52 10.73 15.98
CA LEU A 60 12.35 11.60 15.79
C LEU A 60 11.17 11.15 16.66
N GLY A 61 10.96 9.83 16.82
CA GLY A 61 9.94 9.28 17.68
C GLY A 61 10.16 9.59 19.16
N LEU A 62 11.41 9.49 19.65
CA LEU A 62 11.78 9.88 21.00
C LEU A 62 11.58 11.38 21.22
N TYR A 63 12.02 12.23 20.28
CA TYR A 63 11.78 13.67 20.32
C TYR A 63 10.30 14.01 20.47
N LEU A 64 9.43 13.39 19.66
CA LEU A 64 7.99 13.61 19.71
C LEU A 64 7.37 13.13 21.03
N LYS A 65 7.91 12.07 21.63
CA LYS A 65 7.45 11.50 22.90
C LYS A 65 7.91 12.29 24.13
N LEU A 66 8.97 13.08 24.02
CA LEU A 66 9.47 13.93 25.09
C LEU A 66 8.66 15.23 25.28
N HIS A 67 7.64 15.48 24.45
CA HIS A 67 6.71 16.62 24.55
C HIS A 67 7.44 17.97 24.77
N TRP A 68 8.46 18.25 23.96
CA TRP A 68 9.11 19.57 23.96
C TRP A 68 8.31 20.56 23.12
N GLU A 69 7.33 21.20 23.76
CA GLU A 69 6.32 22.02 23.07
C GLU A 69 6.62 23.52 23.08
N LYS A 70 7.58 23.97 23.90
CA LYS A 70 7.85 25.40 24.13
C LYS A 70 9.06 25.92 23.33
N GLY A 71 8.99 27.18 22.91
CA GLY A 71 10.09 27.93 22.30
C GLY A 71 10.55 27.39 20.94
N ALA A 72 11.85 27.47 20.65
CA ALA A 72 12.44 27.00 19.39
C ALA A 72 12.21 25.49 19.14
N LEU A 73 12.13 24.69 20.20
CA LEU A 73 11.85 23.24 20.11
C LEU A 73 10.40 22.95 19.66
N GLY A 74 9.44 23.74 20.13
CA GLY A 74 8.06 23.68 19.62
C GLY A 74 7.95 23.98 18.12
N MET A 75 8.71 24.96 17.63
CA MET A 75 8.76 25.29 16.20
C MET A 75 9.33 24.14 15.36
N ILE A 76 10.41 23.49 15.83
CA ILE A 76 11.03 22.34 15.16
C ILE A 76 10.06 21.15 15.09
N ARG A 77 9.22 20.97 16.12
CA ARG A 77 8.23 19.88 16.18
C ARG A 77 7.26 19.87 14.99
N LYS A 78 6.90 21.05 14.46
CA LYS A 78 6.04 21.20 13.27
C LYS A 78 6.62 20.51 12.04
N PHE A 79 7.94 20.44 11.93
CA PHE A 79 8.64 19.71 10.86
C PHE A 79 8.91 18.24 11.24
N VAL A 80 9.26 17.96 12.50
CA VAL A 80 9.57 16.59 12.94
C VAL A 80 8.39 15.63 12.75
N ARG A 81 7.15 16.06 13.07
CA ARG A 81 5.95 15.22 12.95
C ARG A 81 5.71 14.69 11.52
N PRO A 82 5.67 15.53 10.46
CA PRO A 82 5.49 15.04 9.10
C PRO A 82 6.66 14.17 8.62
N PHE A 83 7.91 14.52 8.92
CA PHE A 83 9.06 13.68 8.57
C PHE A 83 8.99 12.30 9.23
N HIS A 84 8.66 12.25 10.52
CA HIS A 84 8.47 10.99 11.24
C HIS A 84 7.35 10.15 10.59
N SER A 85 6.21 10.76 10.25
CA SER A 85 5.10 10.06 9.59
C SER A 85 5.46 9.54 8.20
N VAL A 86 6.18 10.31 7.38
CA VAL A 86 6.51 9.93 5.99
C VAL A 86 7.46 8.74 5.99
N ILE A 87 8.55 8.84 6.74
CA ILE A 87 9.53 7.75 6.80
C ILE A 87 8.88 6.49 7.40
N GLY A 88 8.10 6.61 8.48
CA GLY A 88 7.40 5.46 9.08
C GLY A 88 6.43 4.76 8.13
N LYS A 89 5.70 5.51 7.29
CA LYS A 89 4.81 4.94 6.26
C LYS A 89 5.57 4.34 5.08
N ALA A 90 6.77 4.83 4.78
CA ALA A 90 7.63 4.28 3.73
C ALA A 90 8.36 3.00 4.16
N MET A 91 8.58 2.78 5.47
CA MET A 91 9.36 1.66 5.99
C MET A 91 8.94 0.28 5.49
N PRO A 92 7.64 -0.11 5.41
CA PRO A 92 7.27 -1.42 4.89
C PRO A 92 7.72 -1.65 3.44
N LEU A 93 7.64 -0.62 2.59
CA LEU A 93 8.10 -0.69 1.20
C LEU A 93 9.63 -0.78 1.13
N LEU A 94 10.34 -0.01 1.94
CA LEU A 94 11.81 -0.08 1.99
C LEU A 94 12.29 -1.44 2.53
N ALA A 95 11.62 -1.99 3.54
CA ALA A 95 11.91 -3.32 4.06
C ALA A 95 11.67 -4.41 2.99
N TRP A 96 10.60 -4.29 2.19
CA TRP A 96 10.36 -5.17 1.04
C TRP A 96 11.50 -5.13 0.03
N VAL A 97 11.94 -3.93 -0.37
CA VAL A 97 13.09 -3.75 -1.27
C VAL A 97 14.36 -4.37 -0.70
N GLN A 98 14.63 -4.18 0.60
CA GLN A 98 15.79 -4.77 1.27
C GLN A 98 15.76 -6.32 1.27
N MET A 99 14.58 -6.92 1.46
CA MET A 99 14.42 -8.38 1.39
C MET A 99 14.68 -8.91 -0.02
N ILE A 100 14.17 -8.24 -1.07
CA ILE A 100 14.45 -8.59 -2.46
C ILE A 100 15.96 -8.49 -2.74
N PHE A 101 16.60 -7.39 -2.35
CA PHE A 101 18.04 -7.22 -2.52
C PHE A 101 18.85 -8.30 -1.79
N GLY A 102 18.36 -8.75 -0.63
CA GLY A 102 18.93 -9.90 0.09
C GLY A 102 18.87 -11.18 -0.73
N GLY A 103 17.72 -11.50 -1.32
CA GLY A 103 17.56 -12.65 -2.22
C GLY A 103 18.50 -12.56 -3.44
N ILE A 104 18.53 -11.41 -4.11
CA ILE A 104 19.42 -11.16 -5.26
C ILE A 104 20.89 -11.37 -4.87
N THR A 105 21.31 -10.82 -3.74
CA THR A 105 22.71 -10.92 -3.27
C THR A 105 23.06 -12.36 -2.87
N THR A 106 22.14 -13.07 -2.24
CA THR A 106 22.36 -14.46 -1.81
C THR A 106 22.53 -15.40 -3.00
N LEU A 107 21.78 -15.16 -4.08
CA LEU A 107 21.85 -15.96 -5.31
C LEU A 107 22.95 -15.48 -6.28
N GLY A 108 23.57 -14.34 -6.03
CA GLY A 108 24.55 -13.75 -6.93
C GLY A 108 23.96 -13.26 -8.27
N PHE A 109 22.67 -12.96 -8.29
CA PHE A 109 21.96 -12.52 -9.50
C PHE A 109 22.12 -11.02 -9.76
N CYS A 110 21.66 -10.59 -10.94
CA CYS A 110 21.50 -9.21 -11.37
C CYS A 110 22.82 -8.43 -11.40
N GLN A 111 23.85 -9.02 -11.99
CA GLN A 111 25.17 -8.42 -12.19
C GLN A 111 25.48 -8.28 -13.69
N GLY A 112 26.34 -7.32 -14.04
CA GLY A 112 26.79 -7.11 -15.42
C GLY A 112 25.63 -6.85 -16.39
N ASP A 113 25.61 -7.57 -17.51
CA ASP A 113 24.63 -7.37 -18.58
C ASP A 113 23.20 -7.83 -18.20
N HIS A 114 23.03 -8.59 -17.11
CA HIS A 114 21.73 -9.06 -16.64
C HIS A 114 20.95 -8.02 -15.82
N VAL A 115 21.58 -6.90 -15.42
CA VAL A 115 20.97 -5.90 -14.53
C VAL A 115 19.64 -5.36 -15.08
N GLY A 116 19.59 -5.03 -16.37
CA GLY A 116 18.38 -4.48 -16.99
C GLY A 116 17.20 -5.46 -16.97
N GLN A 117 17.46 -6.72 -17.34
CA GLN A 117 16.45 -7.78 -17.36
C GLN A 117 15.92 -8.08 -15.95
N CYS A 118 16.83 -8.19 -14.98
CA CYS A 118 16.51 -8.33 -13.57
C CYS A 118 15.65 -7.18 -13.04
N ALA A 119 16.08 -5.94 -13.29
CA ALA A 119 15.36 -4.75 -12.82
C ALA A 119 13.93 -4.72 -13.37
N ALA A 120 13.74 -5.02 -14.66
CA ALA A 120 12.42 -5.12 -15.26
C ALA A 120 11.52 -6.13 -14.53
N HIS A 121 12.04 -7.34 -14.24
CA HIS A 121 11.27 -8.41 -13.58
C HIS A 121 10.92 -8.07 -12.13
N PHE A 122 11.90 -7.59 -11.36
CA PHE A 122 11.67 -7.27 -9.94
C PHE A 122 10.82 -6.02 -9.74
N ILE A 123 10.99 -4.97 -10.56
CA ILE A 123 10.19 -3.74 -10.48
C ILE A 123 8.75 -4.03 -10.88
N MET A 124 8.52 -4.65 -12.04
CA MET A 124 7.16 -4.91 -12.53
C MET A 124 6.44 -5.95 -11.68
N GLY A 125 7.12 -7.04 -11.30
CA GLY A 125 6.53 -8.06 -10.44
C GLY A 125 6.22 -7.53 -9.03
N GLY A 126 7.12 -6.71 -8.47
CA GLY A 126 6.85 -5.97 -7.24
C GLY A 126 5.69 -4.98 -7.37
N ALA A 127 5.52 -4.33 -8.52
CA ALA A 127 4.40 -3.43 -8.79
C ALA A 127 3.05 -4.17 -8.83
N PHE A 128 2.98 -5.39 -9.39
CA PHE A 128 1.77 -6.21 -9.34
C PHE A 128 1.40 -6.61 -7.90
N ILE A 129 2.39 -7.02 -7.09
CA ILE A 129 2.17 -7.30 -5.66
C ILE A 129 1.68 -6.05 -4.93
N ALA A 130 2.32 -4.90 -5.15
CA ALA A 130 1.92 -3.64 -4.55
C ALA A 130 0.50 -3.25 -4.95
N TYR A 131 0.13 -3.43 -6.22
CA TYR A 131 -1.22 -3.18 -6.69
C TYR A 131 -2.23 -4.13 -6.04
N GLY A 132 -1.91 -5.43 -5.91
CA GLY A 132 -2.71 -6.38 -5.13
C GLY A 132 -2.92 -5.95 -3.68
N ILE A 133 -1.88 -5.45 -3.00
CA ILE A 133 -1.98 -4.89 -1.64
C ILE A 133 -2.89 -3.67 -1.60
N LEU A 134 -2.74 -2.73 -2.54
CA LEU A 134 -3.59 -1.54 -2.62
C LEU A 134 -5.06 -1.91 -2.83
N LEU A 135 -5.36 -2.88 -3.71
CA LEU A 135 -6.72 -3.38 -3.88
C LEU A 135 -7.24 -4.06 -2.61
N THR A 136 -6.39 -4.79 -1.89
CA THR A 136 -6.76 -5.40 -0.59
C THR A 136 -7.13 -4.31 0.43
N ILE A 137 -6.34 -3.24 0.52
CA ILE A 137 -6.61 -2.10 1.41
C ILE A 137 -7.93 -1.44 1.03
N ILE A 138 -8.16 -1.18 -0.26
CA ILE A 138 -9.40 -0.58 -0.75
C ILE A 138 -10.60 -1.47 -0.42
N LEU A 139 -10.49 -2.79 -0.67
CA LEU A 139 -11.54 -3.77 -0.39
C LEU A 139 -11.93 -3.82 1.09
N LEU A 140 -10.94 -3.85 1.98
CA LEU A 140 -11.17 -4.10 3.41
C LEU A 140 -11.37 -2.85 4.26
N ALA A 141 -10.74 -1.73 3.91
CA ALA A 141 -10.69 -0.54 4.76
C ALA A 141 -10.80 0.79 4.01
N GLY A 142 -10.78 0.77 2.66
CA GLY A 142 -10.67 1.98 1.85
C GLY A 142 -11.91 2.39 1.07
N GLN A 143 -13.01 1.61 1.10
CA GLN A 143 -14.22 1.89 0.31
C GLN A 143 -14.82 3.27 0.60
N VAL A 144 -15.04 3.59 1.87
CA VAL A 144 -15.59 4.88 2.31
C VAL A 144 -14.63 6.03 1.95
N TRP A 145 -13.33 5.81 2.12
CA TRP A 145 -12.31 6.80 1.76
C TRP A 145 -12.33 7.14 0.27
N ILE A 146 -12.38 6.12 -0.61
CA ILE A 146 -12.46 6.33 -2.06
C ILE A 146 -13.68 7.16 -2.44
N ARG A 147 -14.86 6.84 -1.88
CA ARG A 147 -16.10 7.60 -2.15
C ARG A 147 -15.99 9.07 -1.79
N ARG A 148 -15.36 9.40 -0.66
CA ARG A 148 -15.13 10.80 -0.23
C ARG A 148 -14.25 11.58 -1.20
N THR A 149 -13.42 10.92 -2.01
CA THR A 149 -12.61 11.61 -3.02
C THR A 149 -13.42 12.10 -4.21
N GLY A 150 -14.68 11.67 -4.36
CA GLY A 150 -15.52 11.99 -5.52
C GLY A 150 -15.03 11.36 -6.82
N ARG A 151 -14.12 10.36 -6.75
CA ARG A 151 -13.57 9.62 -7.89
C ARG A 151 -13.81 8.14 -7.72
N SER A 152 -14.04 7.42 -8.82
CA SER A 152 -14.09 5.96 -8.81
C SER A 152 -12.68 5.40 -8.66
N GLN A 153 -12.58 4.14 -8.23
CA GLN A 153 -11.30 3.47 -8.13
C GLN A 153 -10.58 3.45 -9.50
N GLU A 154 -11.34 3.17 -10.57
CA GLU A 154 -10.79 3.03 -11.91
C GLU A 154 -10.30 4.36 -12.49
N PHE A 155 -10.71 5.51 -11.95
CA PHE A 155 -10.10 6.79 -12.29
C PHE A 155 -8.61 6.79 -11.90
N TYR A 156 -8.29 6.36 -10.67
CA TYR A 156 -6.92 6.31 -10.18
C TYR A 156 -6.12 5.23 -10.90
N ASP A 157 -6.69 4.03 -11.05
CA ASP A 157 -6.02 2.93 -11.74
C ASP A 157 -5.71 3.33 -13.21
N SER A 158 -6.66 3.96 -13.88
CA SER A 158 -6.49 4.44 -15.27
C SER A 158 -5.49 5.60 -15.38
N ALA A 159 -5.40 6.48 -14.38
CA ALA A 159 -4.39 7.54 -14.34
C ALA A 159 -2.97 6.99 -14.21
N VAL A 160 -2.78 5.96 -13.37
CA VAL A 160 -1.48 5.28 -13.24
C VAL A 160 -1.14 4.53 -14.53
N ILE A 161 -2.09 3.80 -15.10
CA ILE A 161 -1.93 3.12 -16.40
C ILE A 161 -1.56 4.13 -17.50
N ALA A 162 -2.22 5.29 -17.52
CA ALA A 162 -1.92 6.36 -18.48
C ALA A 162 -0.51 6.90 -18.35
N ALA A 163 -0.11 7.25 -17.12
CA ALA A 163 1.21 7.80 -16.85
C ALA A 163 2.32 6.77 -17.14
N TRP A 164 2.17 5.54 -16.65
CA TRP A 164 3.14 4.47 -16.87
C TRP A 164 3.27 4.11 -18.34
N GLY A 165 2.15 3.92 -19.04
CA GLY A 165 2.16 3.61 -20.47
C GLY A 165 2.82 4.69 -21.30
N CYS A 166 2.63 5.97 -20.94
CA CYS A 166 3.24 7.10 -21.61
C CYS A 166 4.76 7.07 -21.44
N VAL A 167 5.25 6.94 -20.19
CA VAL A 167 6.69 6.80 -19.92
C VAL A 167 7.27 5.61 -20.69
N ASN A 168 6.67 4.42 -20.54
CA ASN A 168 7.13 3.20 -21.19
C ASN A 168 7.22 3.34 -22.72
N THR A 169 6.22 3.96 -23.36
CA THR A 169 6.23 4.21 -24.81
C THR A 169 7.46 4.98 -25.27
N PHE A 170 7.86 6.01 -24.51
CA PHE A 170 8.91 6.92 -24.92
C PHE A 170 10.29 6.59 -24.34
N THR A 171 10.38 5.66 -23.39
CA THR A 171 11.66 5.28 -22.75
C THR A 171 12.15 3.88 -23.12
N GLU A 172 11.29 3.00 -23.63
CA GLU A 172 11.66 1.60 -23.89
C GLU A 172 12.68 1.48 -25.02
N HIS A 173 12.41 2.12 -26.17
CA HIS A 173 13.36 2.14 -27.28
C HIS A 173 14.41 3.24 -27.09
N ARG A 174 15.68 2.88 -27.27
CA ARG A 174 16.79 3.85 -27.29
C ARG A 174 16.79 4.61 -28.61
N TRP A 175 16.15 5.77 -28.62
CA TRP A 175 16.08 6.65 -29.78
C TRP A 175 17.46 6.88 -30.42
N GLY A 176 17.55 6.63 -31.73
CA GLY A 176 18.80 6.69 -32.49
C GLY A 176 19.49 5.34 -32.71
N THR A 177 18.94 4.24 -32.18
CA THR A 177 19.39 2.87 -32.44
C THR A 177 18.41 2.11 -33.33
N ALA A 178 18.81 0.96 -33.88
CA ALA A 178 17.92 0.11 -34.67
C ALA A 178 16.91 -0.58 -33.76
N TRP A 179 15.66 -0.70 -34.22
CA TRP A 179 14.61 -1.42 -33.51
C TRP A 179 14.92 -2.92 -33.45
N VAL A 180 14.89 -3.49 -32.25
CA VAL A 180 14.98 -4.94 -32.05
C VAL A 180 13.62 -5.56 -31.75
N LYS A 181 13.52 -6.90 -31.83
CA LYS A 181 12.25 -7.63 -31.70
C LYS A 181 11.49 -7.30 -30.40
N ASN A 182 12.20 -7.15 -29.29
CA ASN A 182 11.60 -6.87 -27.98
C ASN A 182 11.07 -5.42 -27.89
N ASP A 183 11.74 -4.45 -28.52
CA ASP A 183 11.32 -3.04 -28.54
C ASP A 183 9.89 -2.89 -29.08
N TRP A 184 9.55 -3.63 -30.14
CA TRP A 184 8.21 -3.60 -30.73
C TRP A 184 7.14 -4.02 -29.75
N GLN A 185 7.31 -5.15 -29.07
CA GLN A 185 6.31 -5.66 -28.13
C GLN A 185 6.16 -4.74 -26.92
N HIS A 186 7.27 -4.29 -26.33
CA HIS A 186 7.23 -3.48 -25.12
C HIS A 186 6.76 -2.04 -25.40
N THR A 187 7.22 -1.41 -26.49
CA THR A 187 6.78 -0.05 -26.86
C THR A 187 5.29 -0.04 -27.19
N THR A 188 4.80 -1.00 -27.99
CA THR A 188 3.37 -1.09 -28.33
C THR A 188 2.50 -1.43 -27.12
N MET A 189 3.01 -2.22 -26.16
CA MET A 189 2.36 -2.42 -24.86
C MET A 189 2.21 -1.09 -24.11
N GLY A 190 3.25 -0.25 -24.10
CA GLY A 190 3.17 1.11 -23.57
C GLY A 190 2.07 1.93 -24.25
N VAL A 191 1.98 1.87 -25.59
CA VAL A 191 1.00 2.63 -26.37
C VAL A 191 -0.43 2.26 -26.00
N ILE A 192 -0.75 0.96 -25.95
CA ILE A 192 -2.10 0.53 -25.57
C ILE A 192 -2.42 0.91 -24.12
N TRP A 193 -1.44 0.82 -23.21
CA TRP A 193 -1.63 1.24 -21.82
C TRP A 193 -2.06 2.69 -21.73
N TRP A 194 -1.33 3.64 -22.34
CA TRP A 194 -1.71 5.04 -22.16
C TRP A 194 -2.96 5.46 -22.90
N CYS A 195 -3.19 4.93 -24.11
CA CYS A 195 -4.42 5.16 -24.84
C CYS A 195 -5.65 4.63 -24.08
N ALA A 196 -5.57 3.40 -23.56
CA ALA A 196 -6.64 2.82 -22.76
C ALA A 196 -6.78 3.56 -21.41
N GLY A 197 -5.69 3.92 -20.75
CA GLY A 197 -5.73 4.70 -19.51
C GLY A 197 -6.46 6.04 -19.67
N LEU A 198 -6.22 6.78 -20.76
CA LEU A 198 -6.98 8.00 -21.06
C LEU A 198 -8.48 7.72 -21.25
N ALA A 199 -8.83 6.64 -21.96
CA ALA A 199 -10.22 6.22 -22.13
C ALA A 199 -10.86 5.81 -20.78
N GLY A 200 -10.12 5.11 -19.91
CA GLY A 200 -10.59 4.73 -18.58
C GLY A 200 -10.80 5.92 -17.66
N ILE A 201 -9.93 6.93 -17.72
CA ILE A 201 -10.13 8.22 -17.02
C ILE A 201 -11.42 8.89 -17.49
N TRP A 202 -11.67 8.91 -18.81
CA TRP A 202 -12.88 9.51 -19.38
C TRP A 202 -14.15 8.77 -18.95
N LEU A 203 -14.15 7.43 -18.99
CA LEU A 203 -15.28 6.59 -18.60
C LEU A 203 -15.52 6.51 -17.09
N SER A 204 -14.63 7.09 -16.28
CA SER A 204 -14.73 7.08 -14.82
C SER A 204 -15.76 8.08 -14.27
N ARG A 205 -16.56 8.71 -15.15
CA ARG A 205 -17.63 9.64 -14.79
C ARG A 205 -18.89 9.36 -15.61
N ASP A 206 -20.05 9.59 -15.00
CA ASP A 206 -21.32 9.62 -15.73
C ASP A 206 -21.59 10.99 -16.38
N ARG A 207 -22.79 11.14 -16.96
CA ARG A 207 -23.21 12.38 -17.63
C ARG A 207 -23.24 13.59 -16.69
N ASP A 208 -23.54 13.37 -15.41
CA ASP A 208 -23.69 14.43 -14.41
C ASP A 208 -22.39 14.69 -13.65
N GLY A 209 -21.31 13.97 -14.00
CA GLY A 209 -19.99 14.09 -13.41
C GLY A 209 -19.78 13.23 -12.15
N ASN A 210 -20.74 12.38 -11.79
CA ASN A 210 -20.60 11.48 -10.64
C ASN A 210 -19.58 10.38 -10.95
N PRO A 211 -18.82 9.91 -9.95
CA PRO A 211 -17.84 8.84 -10.13
C PRO A 211 -18.50 7.53 -10.57
N LYS A 212 -18.02 6.97 -11.68
CA LYS A 212 -18.53 5.74 -12.30
C LYS A 212 -17.42 4.68 -12.42
N ARG A 213 -17.74 3.43 -12.07
CA ARG A 213 -16.85 2.27 -12.27
C ARG A 213 -16.82 1.91 -13.76
N ASN A 214 -15.72 1.36 -14.25
CA ASN A 214 -15.63 0.90 -15.64
C ASN A 214 -14.63 -0.26 -15.80
N PHE A 215 -14.65 -0.93 -16.94
CA PHE A 215 -13.89 -2.17 -17.14
C PHE A 215 -12.43 -1.95 -17.58
N ILE A 216 -12.02 -0.73 -17.92
CA ILE A 216 -10.80 -0.45 -18.69
C ILE A 216 -9.52 -0.93 -17.97
N PRO A 217 -9.29 -0.67 -16.67
CA PRO A 217 -8.10 -1.20 -16.00
C PRO A 217 -8.03 -2.73 -16.05
N GLY A 218 -9.15 -3.42 -15.84
CA GLY A 218 -9.22 -4.89 -15.96
C GLY A 218 -8.90 -5.38 -17.38
N PHE A 219 -9.37 -4.65 -18.39
CA PHE A 219 -9.07 -4.98 -19.80
C PHE A 219 -7.60 -4.78 -20.16
N VAL A 220 -6.97 -3.70 -19.69
CA VAL A 220 -5.52 -3.46 -19.91
C VAL A 220 -4.70 -4.60 -19.29
N ILE A 221 -5.04 -5.01 -18.07
CA ILE A 221 -4.40 -6.15 -17.41
C ILE A 221 -4.61 -7.44 -18.23
N LEU A 222 -5.83 -7.67 -18.73
CA LEU A 222 -6.15 -8.84 -19.53
C LEU A 222 -5.32 -8.91 -20.81
N ILE A 223 -5.31 -7.83 -21.61
CA ILE A 223 -4.59 -7.82 -22.89
C ILE A 223 -3.07 -7.85 -22.69
N THR A 224 -2.57 -7.26 -21.60
CA THR A 224 -1.17 -7.41 -21.18
C THR A 224 -0.85 -8.87 -20.91
N GLY A 225 -1.70 -9.57 -20.16
CA GLY A 225 -1.53 -11.00 -19.90
C GLY A 225 -1.48 -11.83 -21.17
N TRP A 226 -2.36 -11.53 -22.14
CA TRP A 226 -2.33 -12.19 -23.45
C TRP A 226 -1.00 -11.94 -24.18
N GLY A 227 -0.55 -10.68 -24.26
CA GLY A 227 0.72 -10.34 -24.90
C GLY A 227 1.92 -11.03 -24.25
N MET A 228 1.94 -11.08 -22.91
CA MET A 228 3.02 -11.72 -22.15
C MET A 228 2.98 -13.25 -22.22
N SER A 229 1.81 -13.85 -22.41
CA SER A 229 1.69 -15.30 -22.54
C SER A 229 2.37 -15.87 -23.79
N ALA A 230 2.52 -15.00 -24.82
CA ALA A 230 3.17 -15.28 -26.09
C ALA A 230 4.51 -14.54 -26.25
N HIS A 231 5.07 -14.02 -25.15
CA HIS A 231 6.34 -13.30 -25.19
C HIS A 231 7.48 -14.30 -25.49
N PRO A 232 8.31 -14.06 -26.53
CA PRO A 232 9.40 -14.96 -26.91
C PRO A 232 10.42 -15.13 -25.78
N GLN A 233 10.87 -16.35 -25.54
CA GLN A 233 11.89 -16.68 -24.55
C GLN A 233 12.88 -17.67 -25.13
N GLU A 234 14.14 -17.60 -24.68
CA GLU A 234 15.21 -18.50 -25.13
C GLU A 234 15.10 -19.90 -24.49
N LEU A 235 14.72 -19.95 -23.21
CA LEU A 235 14.57 -21.20 -22.45
C LEU A 235 13.11 -21.66 -22.42
N MET A 236 12.89 -22.97 -22.59
CA MET A 236 11.55 -23.56 -22.50
C MET A 236 10.92 -23.37 -21.11
N VAL A 237 11.70 -23.52 -20.03
CA VAL A 237 11.23 -23.24 -18.67
C VAL A 237 10.83 -21.78 -18.48
N SER A 238 11.55 -20.85 -19.11
CA SER A 238 11.20 -19.43 -19.11
C SER A 238 9.91 -19.18 -19.88
N ALA A 239 9.76 -19.77 -21.07
CA ALA A 239 8.54 -19.67 -21.89
C ALA A 239 7.32 -20.18 -21.11
N MET A 240 7.40 -21.36 -20.50
CA MET A 240 6.31 -21.93 -19.70
C MET A 240 5.96 -21.06 -18.49
N THR A 241 6.97 -20.50 -17.81
CA THR A 241 6.75 -19.59 -16.67
C THR A 241 6.08 -18.28 -17.11
N HIS A 242 6.53 -17.68 -18.21
CA HIS A 242 5.93 -16.48 -18.80
C HIS A 242 4.50 -16.73 -19.31
N THR A 243 4.23 -17.89 -19.92
CA THR A 243 2.88 -18.30 -20.29
C THR A 243 1.97 -18.38 -19.07
N MET A 244 2.42 -19.00 -17.97
CA MET A 244 1.64 -19.06 -16.74
C MET A 244 1.41 -17.68 -16.12
N PHE A 245 2.43 -16.82 -16.12
CA PHE A 245 2.28 -15.41 -15.73
C PHE A 245 1.21 -14.71 -16.57
N GLY A 246 1.27 -14.85 -17.90
CA GLY A 246 0.30 -14.26 -18.82
C GLY A 246 -1.12 -14.74 -18.56
N TYR A 247 -1.33 -16.05 -18.38
CA TYR A 247 -2.64 -16.62 -18.04
C TYR A 247 -3.16 -16.15 -16.68
N THR A 248 -2.28 -16.04 -15.68
CA THR A 248 -2.64 -15.50 -14.37
C THR A 248 -3.10 -14.05 -14.48
N LEU A 249 -2.41 -13.25 -15.28
CA LEU A 249 -2.73 -11.84 -15.50
C LEU A 249 -4.02 -11.68 -16.34
N MET A 250 -4.24 -12.53 -17.35
CA MET A 250 -5.51 -12.61 -18.08
C MET A 250 -6.67 -12.93 -17.13
N ALA A 251 -6.51 -13.91 -16.24
CA ALA A 251 -7.50 -14.27 -15.24
C ALA A 251 -7.75 -13.12 -14.24
N ALA A 252 -6.70 -12.41 -13.80
CA ALA A 252 -6.84 -11.24 -12.94
C ALA A 252 -7.68 -10.13 -13.61
N GLY A 253 -7.35 -9.80 -14.87
CA GLY A 253 -8.08 -8.81 -15.64
C GLY A 253 -9.54 -9.21 -15.90
N LEU A 254 -9.78 -10.45 -16.32
CA LEU A 254 -11.13 -10.96 -16.58
C LEU A 254 -11.98 -10.99 -15.31
N THR A 255 -11.46 -11.52 -14.22
CA THR A 255 -12.19 -11.59 -12.94
C THR A 255 -12.44 -10.20 -12.37
N ARG A 256 -11.55 -9.22 -12.61
CA ARG A 256 -11.80 -7.83 -12.26
C ARG A 256 -12.96 -7.21 -13.07
N ILE A 257 -13.05 -7.51 -14.37
CA ILE A 257 -14.19 -7.08 -15.20
C ILE A 257 -15.48 -7.72 -14.68
N ILE A 258 -15.45 -9.02 -14.35
CA ILE A 258 -16.61 -9.73 -13.80
C ILE A 258 -17.04 -9.14 -12.45
N GLU A 259 -16.08 -8.83 -11.58
CA GLU A 259 -16.32 -8.19 -10.30
C GLU A 259 -17.08 -6.87 -10.47
N ILE A 260 -16.60 -5.98 -11.35
CA ILE A 260 -17.21 -4.67 -11.57
C ILE A 260 -18.61 -4.81 -12.18
N ALA A 261 -18.74 -5.60 -13.25
CA ALA A 261 -19.97 -5.68 -14.02
C ALA A 261 -21.08 -6.50 -13.34
N PHE A 262 -20.74 -7.57 -12.63
CA PHE A 262 -21.73 -8.53 -12.11
C PHE A 262 -21.82 -8.60 -10.59
N VAL A 263 -20.70 -8.47 -9.87
CA VAL A 263 -20.70 -8.52 -8.40
C VAL A 263 -21.09 -7.15 -7.83
N LEU A 264 -20.40 -6.10 -8.28
CA LEU A 264 -20.67 -4.72 -7.86
C LEU A 264 -21.76 -4.06 -8.71
N LYS A 265 -22.00 -4.52 -9.94
CA LYS A 265 -22.96 -3.90 -10.87
C LYS A 265 -22.72 -2.40 -11.03
N ASP A 266 -21.45 -2.04 -11.24
CA ASP A 266 -20.93 -0.67 -11.30
C ASP A 266 -21.12 0.17 -10.02
N ALA A 267 -21.60 -0.41 -8.92
CA ALA A 267 -21.65 0.27 -7.62
C ALA A 267 -20.25 0.44 -7.01
N GLN A 268 -20.10 1.42 -6.11
CA GLN A 268 -18.82 1.66 -5.46
C GLN A 268 -18.45 0.53 -4.47
N SER A 269 -19.42 -0.02 -3.74
CA SER A 269 -19.27 -1.26 -2.96
C SER A 269 -20.63 -1.96 -2.77
N LEU A 270 -20.64 -3.17 -2.19
CA LEU A 270 -21.85 -3.97 -1.98
C LEU A 270 -22.83 -3.38 -0.96
N SER A 271 -22.30 -2.62 0.00
CA SER A 271 -23.04 -1.97 1.08
C SER A 271 -22.63 -0.51 1.19
N ASP A 272 -23.51 0.31 1.76
CA ASP A 272 -23.24 1.73 1.97
C ASP A 272 -22.18 1.98 3.04
N ASP A 273 -22.07 1.11 4.04
CA ASP A 273 -21.04 1.17 5.08
C ASP A 273 -19.65 0.73 4.58
N GLY A 274 -19.58 0.09 3.40
CA GLY A 274 -18.34 -0.38 2.80
C GLY A 274 -17.64 -1.50 3.57
N ARG A 275 -18.34 -2.17 4.50
CA ARG A 275 -17.78 -3.22 5.37
C ARG A 275 -18.11 -4.64 4.90
N THR A 276 -18.95 -4.78 3.88
CA THR A 276 -19.28 -6.07 3.30
C THR A 276 -18.57 -6.28 1.96
N TRP A 277 -18.04 -7.49 1.78
CA TRP A 277 -17.37 -7.91 0.56
C TRP A 277 -17.80 -9.32 0.18
N SER A 278 -17.77 -9.60 -1.12
CA SER A 278 -17.95 -10.95 -1.65
C SER A 278 -16.59 -11.66 -1.69
N SER A 279 -16.58 -12.98 -1.45
CA SER A 279 -15.36 -13.79 -1.62
C SER A 279 -14.78 -13.67 -3.03
N PHE A 280 -15.63 -13.42 -4.03
CA PHE A 280 -15.21 -13.23 -5.42
C PHE A 280 -14.25 -12.05 -5.59
N GLN A 281 -14.40 -10.98 -4.80
CA GLN A 281 -13.57 -9.78 -4.90
C GLN A 281 -12.09 -10.04 -4.53
N TYR A 282 -11.80 -11.12 -3.81
CA TYR A 282 -10.42 -11.53 -3.54
C TYR A 282 -9.73 -12.23 -4.71
N ILE A 283 -10.47 -12.75 -5.69
CA ILE A 283 -9.89 -13.47 -6.83
C ILE A 283 -8.98 -12.56 -7.67
N PRO A 284 -9.44 -11.41 -8.21
CA PRO A 284 -8.55 -10.54 -8.98
C PRO A 284 -7.39 -10.02 -8.13
N VAL A 285 -7.63 -9.79 -6.84
CA VAL A 285 -6.62 -9.33 -5.88
C VAL A 285 -5.51 -10.38 -5.73
N PHE A 286 -5.85 -11.61 -5.37
CA PHE A 286 -4.88 -12.69 -5.19
C PHE A 286 -4.10 -13.00 -6.47
N LEU A 287 -4.77 -13.00 -7.62
CA LEU A 287 -4.12 -13.26 -8.90
C LEU A 287 -3.05 -12.20 -9.23
N LEU A 288 -3.17 -10.97 -8.74
CA LEU A 288 -2.10 -9.96 -8.86
C LEU A 288 -0.88 -10.26 -7.99
N TYR A 289 -1.08 -10.80 -6.77
CA TYR A 289 0.05 -11.30 -5.97
C TYR A 289 0.75 -12.45 -6.70
N ALA A 290 -0.02 -13.42 -7.20
CA ALA A 290 0.51 -14.56 -7.94
C ALA A 290 1.25 -14.13 -9.21
N ALA A 291 0.67 -13.24 -10.01
CA ALA A 291 1.30 -12.69 -11.20
C ALA A 291 2.62 -11.98 -10.87
N GLY A 292 2.65 -11.21 -9.79
CA GLY A 292 3.88 -10.53 -9.37
C GLY A 292 5.00 -11.47 -8.97
N PHE A 293 4.71 -12.54 -8.23
CA PHE A 293 5.70 -13.58 -7.90
C PHE A 293 6.16 -14.38 -9.12
N LEU A 294 5.23 -14.73 -10.03
CA LEU A 294 5.56 -15.39 -11.30
C LEU A 294 6.53 -14.53 -12.12
N PHE A 295 6.27 -13.22 -12.20
CA PHE A 295 7.12 -12.30 -12.97
C PHE A 295 8.47 -12.07 -12.29
N MET A 296 8.52 -11.84 -10.96
CA MET A 296 9.79 -11.74 -10.22
C MET A 296 10.63 -13.01 -10.36
N GLY A 297 9.97 -14.18 -10.38
CA GLY A 297 10.62 -15.47 -10.49
C GLY A 297 11.10 -15.83 -11.90
N ALA A 298 10.77 -15.06 -12.94
CA ALA A 298 11.07 -15.41 -14.33
C ALA A 298 12.35 -14.73 -14.89
N THR A 299 13.27 -14.28 -14.03
CA THR A 299 14.55 -13.71 -14.50
C THR A 299 15.36 -14.74 -15.28
N GLU A 300 16.17 -14.27 -16.24
CA GLU A 300 17.01 -15.15 -17.07
C GLU A 300 17.87 -16.08 -16.21
N GLN A 301 18.58 -15.52 -15.22
CA GLN A 301 19.48 -16.28 -14.35
C GLN A 301 18.74 -17.28 -13.46
N GLN A 302 17.55 -16.91 -12.97
CA GLN A 302 16.72 -17.83 -12.19
C GLN A 302 16.18 -18.97 -13.06
N MET A 303 15.78 -18.68 -14.30
CA MET A 303 15.34 -19.70 -15.25
C MET A 303 16.46 -20.65 -15.63
N SER A 304 17.69 -20.16 -15.84
CA SER A 304 18.87 -21.02 -16.06
C SER A 304 19.15 -21.92 -14.85
N LEU A 305 18.97 -21.40 -13.63
CA LEU A 305 19.14 -22.21 -12.42
C LEU A 305 18.10 -23.34 -12.33
N ILE A 306 16.84 -23.05 -12.68
CA ILE A 306 15.79 -24.07 -12.66
C ILE A 306 16.01 -25.10 -13.78
N ASP A 307 16.36 -24.65 -14.99
CA ASP A 307 16.64 -25.52 -16.15
C ASP A 307 17.77 -26.52 -15.88
N GLY A 308 18.80 -26.08 -15.14
CA GLY A 308 19.92 -26.94 -14.72
C GLY A 308 19.65 -27.82 -13.50
N SER A 309 18.45 -27.75 -12.90
CA SER A 309 18.08 -28.49 -11.70
C SER A 309 17.21 -29.70 -12.01
N SER A 310 16.98 -30.57 -11.01
CA SER A 310 16.02 -31.68 -11.12
C SER A 310 14.56 -31.25 -10.89
N MET A 311 14.29 -29.96 -10.69
CA MET A 311 12.95 -29.44 -10.42
C MET A 311 12.20 -29.18 -11.73
N ASP A 312 10.98 -29.69 -11.84
CA ASP A 312 10.11 -29.39 -12.96
C ASP A 312 9.44 -28.01 -12.82
N VAL A 313 9.04 -27.44 -13.96
CA VAL A 313 8.44 -26.10 -14.01
C VAL A 313 7.13 -25.99 -13.23
N ILE A 314 6.34 -27.07 -13.11
CA ILE A 314 5.06 -27.03 -12.40
C ILE A 314 5.32 -26.91 -10.90
N SER A 315 6.23 -27.73 -10.36
CA SER A 315 6.65 -27.61 -8.96
C SER A 315 7.15 -26.20 -8.65
N TYR A 316 7.97 -25.62 -9.53
CA TYR A 316 8.45 -24.25 -9.39
C TYR A 316 7.31 -23.21 -9.37
N ILE A 317 6.37 -23.30 -10.31
CA ILE A 317 5.18 -22.43 -10.36
C ILE A 317 4.36 -22.55 -9.06
N LEU A 318 4.15 -23.77 -8.54
CA LEU A 318 3.41 -24.00 -7.30
C LEU A 318 4.12 -23.38 -6.08
N ILE A 319 5.45 -23.38 -6.06
CA ILE A 319 6.22 -22.66 -5.03
C ILE A 319 5.94 -21.16 -5.10
N LEU A 320 5.95 -20.56 -6.29
CA LEU A 320 5.67 -19.13 -6.46
C LEU A 320 4.24 -18.76 -6.05
N TYR A 321 3.25 -19.59 -6.38
CA TYR A 321 1.87 -19.44 -5.89
C TYR A 321 1.78 -19.56 -4.36
N SER A 322 2.56 -20.46 -3.76
CA SER A 322 2.60 -20.63 -2.31
C SER A 322 3.13 -19.37 -1.62
N LEU A 323 4.21 -18.77 -2.17
CA LEU A 323 4.73 -17.49 -1.68
C LEU A 323 3.69 -16.36 -1.83
N ALA A 324 2.95 -16.33 -2.94
CA ALA A 324 1.86 -15.39 -3.14
C ALA A 324 0.77 -15.53 -2.08
N PHE A 325 0.36 -16.75 -1.72
CA PHE A 325 -0.60 -17.00 -0.64
C PHE A 325 -0.09 -16.54 0.73
N LEU A 326 1.18 -16.76 1.04
CA LEU A 326 1.76 -16.31 2.31
C LEU A 326 1.75 -14.79 2.43
N VAL A 327 2.15 -14.07 1.37
CA VAL A 327 2.13 -12.60 1.38
C VAL A 327 0.69 -12.05 1.35
N PHE A 328 -0.21 -12.68 0.59
CA PHE A 328 -1.63 -12.34 0.60
C PHE A 328 -2.24 -12.50 1.99
N LEU A 329 -2.00 -13.63 2.67
CA LEU A 329 -2.44 -13.85 4.05
C LEU A 329 -1.87 -12.79 5.00
N PHE A 330 -0.56 -12.53 4.92
CA PHE A 330 0.10 -11.56 5.76
C PHE A 330 -0.48 -10.14 5.58
N ALA A 331 -0.71 -9.71 4.34
CA ALA A 331 -1.34 -8.42 4.04
C ALA A 331 -2.75 -8.33 4.63
N ASN A 332 -3.58 -9.36 4.43
CA ASN A 332 -4.93 -9.42 5.01
C ASN A 332 -4.89 -9.35 6.54
N MET A 333 -3.99 -10.09 7.21
CA MET A 333 -3.84 -10.04 8.67
C MET A 333 -3.52 -8.64 9.17
N LEU A 334 -2.58 -7.94 8.52
CA LEU A 334 -2.18 -6.59 8.91
C LEU A 334 -3.32 -5.58 8.68
N ILE A 335 -4.01 -5.67 7.54
CA ILE A 335 -5.11 -4.75 7.20
C ILE A 335 -6.30 -4.97 8.13
N HIS A 336 -6.67 -6.23 8.41
CA HIS A 336 -7.72 -6.54 9.38
C HIS A 336 -7.37 -6.06 10.79
N LEU A 337 -6.12 -6.25 11.23
CA LEU A 337 -5.68 -5.73 12.53
C LEU A 337 -5.80 -4.20 12.57
N TYR A 338 -5.37 -3.51 11.52
CA TYR A 338 -5.50 -2.06 11.39
C TYR A 338 -6.96 -1.62 11.44
N ASP A 339 -7.84 -2.24 10.66
CA ASP A 339 -9.26 -1.88 10.62
C ASP A 339 -9.93 -2.09 11.99
N ARG A 340 -9.69 -3.22 12.65
CA ARG A 340 -10.26 -3.51 13.99
C ARG A 340 -9.78 -2.55 15.07
N LEU A 341 -8.52 -2.09 14.98
CA LEU A 341 -7.98 -1.08 15.90
C LEU A 341 -8.48 0.33 15.56
N SER A 342 -8.88 0.57 14.31
CA SER A 342 -9.33 1.88 13.85
C SER A 342 -10.83 2.09 14.02
N ASN A 343 -11.60 1.01 13.94
CA ASN A 343 -13.05 0.99 13.99
C ASN A 343 -13.52 -0.05 15.02
N PRO A 344 -13.34 0.21 16.34
CA PRO A 344 -13.80 -0.73 17.37
C PRO A 344 -15.32 -0.92 17.29
N PRO A 345 -15.83 -2.16 17.34
CA PRO A 345 -17.27 -2.40 17.35
C PRO A 345 -17.88 -1.76 18.60
N LEU A 346 -18.98 -1.03 18.43
CA LEU A 346 -19.74 -0.44 19.54
C LEU A 346 -20.23 -1.56 20.47
N ASP A 347 -19.95 -1.44 21.76
CA ASP A 347 -20.43 -2.40 22.77
C ASP A 347 -21.94 -2.19 22.98
N THR A 348 -22.75 -3.01 22.31
CA THR A 348 -24.21 -2.95 22.38
C THR A 348 -24.77 -3.56 23.68
N LYS A 349 -23.94 -4.08 24.59
CA LYS A 349 -24.39 -4.63 25.88
C LYS A 349 -25.03 -3.61 26.83
N GLY A 350 -24.86 -2.31 26.58
CA GLY A 350 -25.53 -1.25 27.34
C GLY A 350 -26.97 -0.93 26.89
N PHE A 351 -27.36 -1.34 25.67
CA PHE A 351 -28.64 -0.96 25.06
C PHE A 351 -29.73 -2.04 25.15
N THR A 352 -29.40 -3.24 25.63
CA THR A 352 -30.35 -4.35 25.74
C THR A 352 -31.33 -4.27 26.92
N ASN A 353 -31.22 -3.24 27.77
CA ASN A 353 -32.14 -3.03 28.91
C ASN A 353 -33.22 -1.96 28.68
N GLY A 354 -33.41 -1.46 27.46
CA GLY A 354 -34.51 -0.55 27.15
C GLY A 354 -35.02 -0.78 25.74
N HIS A 355 -36.26 -1.24 25.61
CA HIS A 355 -36.97 -1.35 24.34
C HIS A 355 -36.94 -0.01 23.58
N THR A 356 -36.01 0.13 22.65
CA THR A 356 -36.09 1.11 21.57
C THR A 356 -35.51 0.46 20.32
N HIS A 357 -36.39 0.19 19.37
CA HIS A 357 -36.04 -0.26 18.03
C HIS A 357 -35.43 0.93 17.29
N LEU A 358 -34.15 1.20 17.53
CA LEU A 358 -33.43 2.26 16.84
C LEU A 358 -33.13 1.81 15.41
N ASN A 359 -33.70 2.54 14.46
CA ASN A 359 -33.43 2.43 13.04
C ASN A 359 -31.91 2.56 12.79
N GLY A 360 -31.35 1.75 11.89
CA GLY A 360 -29.90 1.77 11.57
C GLY A 360 -29.35 3.16 11.22
N ARG A 361 -30.20 4.06 10.72
CA ARG A 361 -29.90 5.48 10.47
C ARG A 361 -29.47 6.28 11.71
N ALA A 362 -30.01 5.99 12.90
CA ALA A 362 -29.67 6.73 14.11
C ALA A 362 -28.28 6.35 14.66
N VAL A 363 -27.84 5.11 14.40
CA VAL A 363 -26.47 4.65 14.67
C VAL A 363 -25.49 5.26 13.67
N GLU A 364 -25.91 5.39 12.41
CA GLU A 364 -25.19 6.06 11.32
C GLU A 364 -24.99 7.55 11.59
N ASP A 365 -26.05 8.29 11.96
CA ASP A 365 -25.96 9.71 12.32
C ASP A 365 -25.07 9.92 13.55
N GLY A 366 -25.10 8.99 14.52
CA GLY A 366 -24.18 9.00 15.66
C GLY A 366 -22.72 8.76 15.26
N GLN A 367 -22.47 7.92 14.25
CA GLN A 367 -21.12 7.65 13.72
C GLN A 367 -20.59 8.78 12.83
N ILE A 368 -21.44 9.40 12.02
CA ILE A 368 -21.09 10.59 11.23
C ILE A 368 -20.80 11.74 12.18
N ARG A 369 -21.63 11.95 13.21
CA ARG A 369 -21.42 13.01 14.20
C ARG A 369 -20.19 12.76 15.08
N ALA A 370 -19.90 11.50 15.45
CA ALA A 370 -18.67 11.16 16.17
C ALA A 370 -17.42 11.25 15.29
N ALA A 371 -17.53 10.98 13.99
CA ALA A 371 -16.45 11.18 13.02
C ALA A 371 -16.22 12.67 12.71
N GLU A 372 -17.28 13.48 12.64
CA GLU A 372 -17.21 14.95 12.56
C GLU A 372 -16.64 15.56 13.83
N GLU A 373 -17.02 15.05 15.02
CA GLU A 373 -16.49 15.50 16.32
C GLU A 373 -15.01 15.09 16.48
N PHE A 374 -14.59 13.96 15.91
CA PHE A 374 -13.19 13.51 15.86
C PHE A 374 -12.35 14.24 14.79
N GLU A 375 -12.96 14.70 13.70
CA GLU A 375 -12.33 15.60 12.72
C GLU A 375 -12.26 17.04 13.26
N LEU A 376 -13.27 17.47 14.03
CA LEU A 376 -13.29 18.75 14.75
C LEU A 376 -12.31 18.76 15.92
N ASP A 377 -12.09 17.67 16.65
CA ASP A 377 -11.00 17.56 17.66
C ASP A 377 -9.59 17.56 16.99
N GLY A 378 -9.54 17.36 15.67
CA GLY A 378 -8.35 17.55 14.83
C GLY A 378 -8.22 18.93 14.20
N LEU A 379 -9.28 19.75 14.25
CA LEU A 379 -9.38 21.11 13.72
C LEU A 379 -9.58 22.18 14.80
N SER A 380 -10.02 21.80 16.01
CA SER A 380 -9.99 22.59 17.22
C SER A 380 -8.53 22.69 17.60
N THR A 381 -7.97 23.79 17.16
CA THR A 381 -6.68 24.31 17.56
C THR A 381 -6.47 24.06 19.06
N ASP A 382 -5.36 23.39 19.39
CA ASP A 382 -4.74 23.37 20.73
C ASP A 382 -4.53 24.80 21.30
N ASP A 383 -4.85 25.86 20.54
CA ASP A 383 -4.85 27.26 20.97
C ASP A 383 -6.07 27.64 21.85
N GLU A 384 -7.20 26.91 21.82
CA GLU A 384 -8.40 27.28 22.63
C GLU A 384 -8.37 26.74 24.08
N ASP A 385 -7.62 25.66 24.34
CA ASP A 385 -7.47 25.12 25.69
C ASP A 385 -6.51 25.97 26.55
N ASP A 386 -5.55 26.66 25.92
CA ASP A 386 -4.62 27.59 26.58
C ASP A 386 -5.30 28.94 26.92
N GLU A 387 -6.24 29.43 26.10
CA GLU A 387 -7.03 30.65 26.43
C GLU A 387 -8.01 30.41 27.59
N ARG A 388 -8.61 29.22 27.70
CA ARG A 388 -9.46 28.86 28.85
C ARG A 388 -8.67 28.73 30.14
N GLN A 389 -7.44 28.20 30.11
CA GLN A 389 -6.58 28.16 31.30
C GLN A 389 -6.01 29.55 31.66
N GLY A 390 -5.77 30.42 30.67
CA GLY A 390 -5.35 31.81 30.90
C GLY A 390 -6.45 32.68 31.52
N MET A 391 -7.71 32.53 31.10
CA MET A 391 -8.83 33.28 31.66
C MET A 391 -9.18 32.84 33.09
N LEU A 392 -9.07 31.55 33.41
CA LEU A 392 -9.30 31.04 34.77
C LEU A 392 -8.19 31.42 35.77
N ALA A 393 -6.99 31.76 35.28
CA ALA A 393 -5.88 32.26 36.10
C ALA A 393 -5.92 33.79 36.33
N GLY A 394 -6.72 34.53 35.54
CA GLY A 394 -6.85 36.00 35.63
C GLY A 394 -7.93 36.51 36.59
N GLU A 395 -8.94 35.69 36.94
CA GLU A 395 -10.07 36.11 37.80
C GLU A 395 -9.83 35.91 39.31
N GLY A 396 -8.58 35.65 39.73
CA GLY A 396 -8.25 35.40 41.14
C GLY A 396 -7.97 36.62 42.02
N SER A 397 -8.01 37.85 41.50
CA SER A 397 -7.57 39.04 42.28
C SER A 397 -8.39 40.29 41.99
N ASN A 398 -9.69 40.28 42.29
CA ASN A 398 -10.41 41.47 42.81
C ASN A 398 -11.87 41.10 43.14
N ALA A 399 -12.13 40.71 44.40
CA ALA A 399 -13.48 40.65 44.94
C ALA A 399 -13.64 41.74 46.02
N PRO A 400 -14.59 42.68 45.88
CA PRO A 400 -14.91 43.63 46.94
C PRO A 400 -15.78 42.95 48.00
N LYS A 401 -15.42 43.13 49.29
CA LYS A 401 -16.25 42.72 50.44
C LYS A 401 -17.60 43.46 50.42
N ARG A 402 -18.71 42.72 50.47
CA ARG A 402 -20.06 43.25 50.81
C ARG A 402 -20.47 42.80 52.21
N PRO A 403 -21.20 43.65 52.98
CA PRO A 403 -21.55 43.36 54.36
C PRO A 403 -22.82 42.50 54.48
N ALA A 404 -22.91 41.81 55.61
CA ALA A 404 -24.02 40.93 55.99
C ALA A 404 -25.31 41.72 56.25
N ALA A 405 -26.44 41.18 55.76
CA ALA A 405 -27.77 41.60 56.17
C ALA A 405 -28.36 40.56 57.14
N ALA A 406 -28.81 41.05 58.29
CA ALA A 406 -29.40 40.29 59.37
C ALA A 406 -30.86 39.89 59.06
N GLN A 407 -31.29 38.80 59.70
CA GLN A 407 -32.66 38.29 59.73
C GLN A 407 -33.56 39.21 60.57
N SER A 408 -34.65 39.70 59.98
CA SER A 408 -36.04 39.66 60.47
C SER A 408 -36.92 40.50 59.55
#